data_AF-A0A821BS74-F1
#
_entry.id   AF-A0A821BS74-F1
#
_cell.length_a   1.000
_cell.length_b   1.000
_cell.length_c   1.000
_cell.angle_alpha   90.00
_cell.angle_beta   90.00
_cell.angle_gamma   90.00
#
_symmetry.space_group_name_H-M   'P 1'
#
loop_
_entity.id
_entity.type
_entity.pdbx_description
1 polymer ?
#
loop_
_entity_poly.entity_id
_entity_poly.type
_entity_poly.pdbx_seq_one_letter_code
_entity_poly.pdbx_strand_id
1 'polypeptide(L)'
;MKRFHQSARNNILQQQSKNKTYYDKNRLDPQYKVGDRVLTRIQGMKGKLDPRFSITPKVIIHAQHPTYTVRDEITKIESRVHVSDIRPLFIH
;
A
#
# COMPACT_ATOMS: atom_id res chain seq x y z
N MET A 1 -20.59 -15.36 34.51
CA MET A 1 -20.40 -14.52 33.30
C MET A 1 -18.94 -14.13 33.01
N LYS A 2 -18.11 -13.71 33.98
CA LYS A 2 -16.69 -13.30 33.73
C LYS A 2 -15.84 -14.28 32.91
N ARG A 3 -15.96 -15.60 33.12
CA ARG A 3 -15.21 -16.63 32.37
C ARG A 3 -15.58 -16.71 30.89
N PHE A 4 -16.84 -16.48 30.54
CA PHE A 4 -17.32 -16.47 29.14
C PHE A 4 -16.80 -15.25 28.38
N HIS A 5 -16.74 -14.08 29.02
CA HIS A 5 -16.13 -12.90 28.41
C HIS A 5 -14.63 -13.06 28.19
N GLN A 6 -13.94 -13.74 29.11
CA GLN A 6 -12.52 -14.02 28.98
C GLN A 6 -12.22 -15.02 27.85
N SER A 7 -13.01 -16.08 27.71
CA SER A 7 -12.87 -17.02 26.59
C SER A 7 -13.19 -16.37 25.25
N ALA A 8 -14.26 -15.57 25.17
CA ALA A 8 -14.61 -14.81 23.97
C ALA A 8 -13.48 -13.85 23.55
N ARG A 9 -12.90 -13.11 24.50
CA ARG A 9 -11.74 -12.23 24.25
C ARG A 9 -10.55 -13.00 23.71
N ASN A 10 -10.22 -14.14 24.31
CA ASN A 10 -9.09 -14.96 23.86
C ASN A 10 -9.30 -15.50 22.44
N ASN A 11 -10.52 -15.91 22.11
CA ASN A 11 -10.86 -16.36 20.76
C ASN A 11 -10.71 -15.23 19.73
N ILE A 12 -11.14 -14.01 20.06
CA ILE A 12 -10.96 -12.83 19.19
C ILE A 12 -9.48 -12.56 18.95
N LEU A 13 -8.66 -12.55 20.01
CA LEU A 13 -7.22 -12.31 19.90
C LEU A 13 -6.50 -13.39 19.07
N GLN A 14 -6.86 -14.66 19.27
CA GLN A 14 -6.34 -15.76 18.46
C GLN A 14 -6.76 -15.66 16.99
N GLN A 15 -8.00 -15.25 16.71
CA GLN A 15 -8.45 -15.07 15.34
C GLN A 15 -7.71 -13.90 14.66
N GLN A 16 -7.50 -12.80 15.38
CA GLN A 16 -6.74 -11.65 14.89
C GLN A 16 -5.29 -12.03 14.57
N SER A 17 -4.63 -12.83 15.42
CA SER A 17 -3.25 -13.26 15.17
C SER A 17 -3.15 -14.19 13.96
N LYS A 18 -4.09 -15.13 13.80
CA LYS A 18 -4.19 -15.99 12.61
C LYS A 18 -4.39 -15.18 11.34
N ASN A 19 -5.33 -14.23 11.36
CA ASN A 19 -5.61 -13.36 10.21
C ASN A 19 -4.38 -12.53 9.82
N LYS A 20 -3.68 -11.96 10.80
CA LYS A 20 -2.43 -11.20 10.55
C LYS A 20 -1.36 -12.09 9.92
N THR A 21 -1.12 -13.27 10.48
CA THR A 21 -0.12 -14.22 9.97
C THR A 21 -0.43 -14.63 8.53
N TYR A 22 -1.69 -14.91 8.23
CA TYR A 22 -2.13 -15.27 6.89
C TYR A 22 -1.97 -14.11 5.90
N TYR A 23 -2.30 -12.89 6.32
CA TYR A 23 -2.13 -11.69 5.51
C TYR A 23 -0.65 -11.43 5.20
N ASP A 24 0.21 -11.46 6.22
CA ASP A 24 1.64 -11.20 6.08
C ASP A 24 2.31 -12.25 5.18
N LYS A 25 1.90 -13.53 5.27
CA LYS A 25 2.43 -14.61 4.41
C LYS A 25 2.16 -14.40 2.92
N ASN A 26 1.01 -13.84 2.57
CA ASN A 26 0.57 -13.67 1.18
C ASN A 26 0.79 -12.23 0.66
N ARG A 27 1.41 -11.37 1.46
CA ARG A 27 1.61 -9.97 1.09
C ARG A 27 2.75 -9.89 0.09
N LEU A 28 2.41 -9.45 -1.12
CA LEU A 28 3.42 -9.03 -2.10
C LEU A 28 4.19 -7.85 -1.52
N ASP A 29 5.52 -7.97 -1.50
CA ASP A 29 6.44 -6.93 -1.05
C ASP A 29 7.28 -6.40 -2.22
N PRO A 30 6.67 -5.65 -3.15
CA PRO A 30 7.40 -5.18 -4.32
C PRO A 30 8.45 -4.15 -3.90
N GLN A 31 9.68 -4.37 -4.36
CA GLN A 31 10.77 -3.41 -4.20
C GLN A 31 10.97 -2.66 -5.51
N TYR A 32 11.14 -1.34 -5.39
CA TYR A 32 11.32 -0.47 -6.54
C TYR A 32 12.66 0.23 -6.48
N LYS A 33 13.20 0.58 -7.65
CA LYS A 33 14.48 1.27 -7.82
C LYS A 33 14.25 2.71 -8.23
N VAL A 34 15.28 3.54 -8.01
CA VAL A 34 15.30 4.91 -8.52
C VAL A 34 15.28 4.87 -10.05
N GLY A 35 14.42 5.71 -10.65
CA GLY A 35 14.18 5.73 -12.09
C GLY A 35 12.97 4.90 -12.54
N ASP A 36 12.43 4.03 -11.69
CA ASP A 36 11.24 3.24 -12.04
C ASP A 36 10.03 4.14 -12.24
N ARG A 37 9.29 3.88 -13.34
CA ARG A 37 8.01 4.51 -13.63
C ARG A 37 6.88 3.76 -12.96
N VAL A 38 6.14 4.47 -12.12
CA VAL A 38 5.09 3.91 -11.27
C VAL A 38 3.83 4.78 -11.29
N LEU A 39 2.70 4.18 -10.94
CA LEU A 39 1.44 4.86 -10.66
C LEU A 39 1.22 4.91 -9.16
N THR A 40 0.63 5.99 -8.66
CA THR A 40 0.31 6.14 -7.24
C THR A 40 -1.17 6.23 -7.00
N ARG A 41 -1.65 5.67 -5.87
CA ARG A 41 -3.06 5.77 -5.48
C ARG A 41 -3.46 7.24 -5.34
N ILE A 42 -4.57 7.62 -6.01
CA ILE A 42 -5.17 8.94 -5.81
C ILE A 42 -5.79 8.96 -4.40
N GLN A 43 -5.57 10.01 -3.62
CA GLN A 43 -6.18 10.17 -2.29
C GLN A 43 -7.36 11.16 -2.38
N GLY A 44 -8.38 10.99 -1.54
CA GLY A 44 -9.54 11.89 -1.49
C GLY A 44 -10.88 11.22 -1.86
N MET A 45 -11.92 12.04 -1.99
CA MET A 45 -13.27 11.60 -2.36
C MET A 45 -13.31 11.15 -3.82
N LYS A 46 -13.90 9.98 -4.06
CA LYS A 46 -14.02 9.38 -5.39
C LYS A 46 -15.39 8.74 -5.55
N GLY A 47 -15.95 8.84 -6.74
CA GLY A 47 -17.10 8.06 -7.16
C GLY A 47 -16.76 6.57 -7.31
N LYS A 48 -17.80 5.74 -7.44
CA LYS A 48 -17.67 4.28 -7.53
C LYS A 48 -16.86 3.82 -8.76
N LEU A 49 -16.87 4.60 -9.84
CA LEU A 49 -16.22 4.29 -11.13
C LEU A 49 -14.93 5.10 -11.37
N ASP A 50 -14.50 5.90 -10.40
CA ASP A 50 -13.31 6.72 -10.56
C ASP A 50 -12.02 5.88 -10.48
N PRO A 51 -10.97 6.27 -11.22
CA PRO A 51 -9.71 5.54 -11.19
C PRO A 51 -9.09 5.53 -9.79
N ARG A 52 -8.57 4.35 -9.40
CA ARG A 52 -7.94 4.19 -8.09
C ARG A 52 -6.52 4.78 -8.04
N PHE A 53 -5.82 4.77 -9.17
CA PHE A 53 -4.42 5.21 -9.33
C PHE A 53 -4.34 6.40 -10.28
N SER A 54 -3.24 7.15 -10.20
CA SER A 54 -2.95 8.29 -11.06
C SER A 54 -2.95 7.86 -12.52
N ILE A 55 -3.46 8.73 -13.39
CA ILE A 55 -3.41 8.53 -14.85
C ILE A 55 -1.99 8.84 -15.35
N THR A 56 -1.34 9.82 -14.72
CA THR A 56 0.02 10.23 -15.05
C THR A 56 1.04 9.34 -14.33
N PRO A 57 2.08 8.86 -15.04
CA PRO A 57 3.22 8.21 -14.42
C PRO A 57 3.97 9.15 -13.49
N LYS A 58 4.52 8.57 -12.44
CA LYS A 58 5.48 9.20 -11.55
C LYS A 58 6.76 8.39 -11.55
N VAL A 59 7.88 9.05 -11.33
CA VAL A 59 9.21 8.41 -11.30
C VAL A 59 9.69 8.34 -9.87
N ILE A 60 10.23 7.21 -9.44
CA ILE A 60 10.87 7.10 -8.14
C ILE A 60 12.18 7.86 -8.16
N ILE A 61 12.30 8.87 -7.32
CA ILE A 61 13.52 9.68 -7.17
C ILE A 61 14.35 9.26 -5.96
N HIS A 62 13.71 8.66 -4.95
CA HIS A 62 14.40 8.14 -3.77
C HIS A 62 13.76 6.83 -3.32
N ALA A 63 14.58 5.80 -3.16
CA ALA A 63 14.15 4.46 -2.75
C ALA A 63 14.45 4.24 -1.27
N GLN A 64 13.40 4.25 -0.44
CA GLN A 64 13.50 3.96 0.99
C GLN A 64 12.35 3.05 1.41
N HIS A 65 12.49 1.73 1.24
CA HIS A 65 11.44 0.79 1.61
C HIS A 65 11.00 0.96 3.10
N PRO A 66 9.69 1.00 3.43
CA PRO A 66 8.51 0.82 2.57
C PRO A 66 7.93 2.12 1.98
N THR A 67 8.60 3.26 2.12
CA THR A 67 8.12 4.59 1.68
C THR A 67 9.03 5.20 0.63
N TYR A 68 8.54 5.35 -0.58
CA TYR A 68 9.32 5.88 -1.70
C TYR A 68 8.99 7.36 -1.92
N THR A 69 9.97 8.13 -2.37
CA THR A 69 9.71 9.48 -2.89
C THR A 69 9.54 9.39 -4.39
N VAL A 70 8.39 9.85 -4.87
CA VAL A 70 8.04 9.89 -6.29
C VAL A 70 7.93 11.32 -6.75
N ARG A 71 8.30 11.57 -8.01
CA ARG A 71 8.11 12.85 -8.68
C ARG A 71 7.14 12.68 -9.84
N ASP A 72 6.13 13.54 -9.89
CA ASP A 72 5.22 13.59 -11.03
C ASP A 72 5.94 14.05 -12.29
N GLU A 73 5.74 13.37 -13.41
CA GLU A 73 6.41 13.74 -14.66
C GLU A 73 5.90 15.07 -15.22
N ILE A 74 4.64 15.40 -14.99
CA ILE A 74 3.99 16.61 -15.51
C ILE A 74 4.17 17.78 -14.54
N THR A 75 3.70 17.62 -13.30
CA THR A 75 3.68 18.73 -12.34
C THR A 75 5.02 18.96 -11.64
N LYS A 76 5.96 18.01 -11.78
CA LYS A 76 7.25 17.98 -11.06
C LYS A 76 7.13 17.98 -9.54
N ILE A 77 5.92 17.81 -9.00
CA ILE A 77 5.67 17.75 -7.56
C ILE A 77 6.20 16.42 -7.02
N GLU A 78 6.88 16.53 -5.88
CA GLU A 78 7.39 15.38 -5.14
C GLU A 78 6.42 14.98 -4.04
N SER A 79 6.24 13.69 -3.85
CA SER A 79 5.46 13.15 -2.75
C SER A 79 6.07 11.88 -2.19
N ARG A 80 5.85 11.64 -0.90
CA ARG A 80 6.24 10.41 -0.22
C ARG A 80 5.05 9.47 -0.18
N VAL A 81 5.24 8.25 -0.67
CA VAL A 81 4.16 7.27 -0.86
C VAL A 81 4.61 5.90 -0.37
N HIS A 82 3.73 5.24 0.38
CA HIS A 82 3.98 3.89 0.87
C HIS A 82 3.84 2.85 -0.26
N VAL A 83 4.64 1.79 -0.23
CA VAL A 83 4.73 0.72 -1.24
C VAL A 83 3.35 0.14 -1.63
N SER A 84 2.42 0.06 -0.69
CA SER A 84 1.06 -0.46 -0.94
C SER A 84 0.25 0.38 -1.93
N ASP A 85 0.57 1.67 -2.02
CA ASP A 85 -0.09 2.67 -2.84
C ASP A 85 0.64 2.91 -4.17
N ILE A 86 1.68 2.13 -4.44
CA ILE A 86 2.46 2.18 -5.68
C ILE A 86 2.07 0.97 -6.55
N ARG A 87 2.02 1.19 -7.87
CA ARG A 87 1.91 0.12 -8.87
C ARG A 87 2.94 0.34 -9.97
N PRO A 88 3.66 -0.70 -10.42
CA PRO A 88 4.58 -0.56 -11.54
C PRO A 88 3.79 -0.25 -12.81
N LEU A 89 4.34 0.60 -13.68
CA LEU A 89 3.74 0.89 -14.99
C LEU A 89 3.98 -0.28 -15.98
N PHE A 90 5.15 -0.91 -15.88
CA PHE A 90 5.53 -2.07 -16.67
C PHE A 90 5.80 -3.25 -15.73
N ILE A 91 5.18 -4.39 -16.01
CA ILE A 91 5.52 -5.66 -15.36
C ILE A 91 6.61 -6.27 -16.25
N HIS A 92 7.84 -6.35 -15.75
CA HIS A 92 8.90 -7.13 -16.37
C HIS A 92 8.75 -8.61 -16.00
#